data_AF-A0A2T6VPK8-F1
#
_entry.id   AF-A0A2T6VPK8-F1
#
_cell.length_a   1.000
_cell.length_b   1.000
_cell.length_c   1.000
_cell.angle_alpha   90.00
_cell.angle_beta   90.00
_cell.angle_gamma   90.00
#
_symmetry.space_group_name_H-M   'P 1'
#
loop_
_entity.id
_entity.type
_entity.pdbx_description
1 polymer ?
#
loop_
_entity_poly.entity_id
_entity_poly.type
_entity_poly.pdbx_seq_one_letter_code
_entity_poly.pdbx_strand_id
1 'polypeptide(L)'
;AFSPSPKVFSSVFEVIKEPLKEKALASLLQAPFFEEALQKGFETLEDFLKACFSSPRKTLSNNLKKSVSYREKLDKVLDFLALENQPTSVRASEIKDYLKLLEYLLKG
;
A
#
# COMPACT_ATOMS: atom_id res chain seq x y z
N ALA A 1 -13.40 -7.03 -33.26
CA ALA A 1 -13.72 -7.65 -31.95
C ALA A 1 -14.87 -6.94 -31.23
N PHE A 2 -15.06 -5.62 -31.37
CA PHE A 2 -16.16 -4.90 -30.73
C PHE A 2 -17.09 -4.27 -31.78
N SER A 3 -18.40 -4.33 -31.55
CA SER A 3 -19.41 -3.62 -32.34
C SER A 3 -20.48 -3.07 -31.38
N PRO A 4 -20.61 -1.74 -31.24
CA PRO A 4 -19.82 -0.69 -31.92
C PRO A 4 -18.37 -0.59 -31.39
N SER A 5 -17.53 0.16 -32.11
CA SER A 5 -16.14 0.40 -31.72
C SER A 5 -16.04 1.29 -30.47
N PRO A 6 -15.25 0.91 -29.45
CA PRO A 6 -15.02 1.72 -28.26
C PRO A 6 -14.14 2.96 -28.58
N LYS A 7 -14.27 4.00 -27.76
CA LYS A 7 -13.46 5.23 -27.86
C LYS A 7 -12.06 5.10 -27.25
N VAL A 8 -11.80 4.00 -26.54
CA VAL A 8 -10.56 3.71 -25.85
C VAL A 8 -10.10 2.29 -26.18
N PHE A 9 -8.80 2.06 -26.09
CA PHE A 9 -8.23 0.73 -26.26
C PHE A 9 -8.71 -0.21 -25.15
N SER A 10 -8.91 -1.47 -25.52
CA SER A 10 -9.20 -2.55 -24.57
C SER A 10 -7.98 -3.43 -24.41
N SER A 11 -7.71 -3.85 -23.18
CA SER A 11 -6.67 -4.82 -22.84
C SER A 11 -7.30 -5.93 -22.01
N VAL A 12 -6.86 -7.16 -22.24
CA VAL A 12 -7.23 -8.32 -21.43
C VAL A 12 -6.03 -8.66 -20.56
N PHE A 13 -6.26 -8.81 -19.27
CA PHE A 13 -5.24 -9.25 -18.31
C PHE A 13 -5.79 -10.40 -17.48
N GLU A 14 -4.90 -11.31 -17.12
CA GLU A 14 -5.17 -12.38 -16.17
C GLU A 14 -4.71 -11.93 -14.77
N VAL A 15 -5.57 -12.13 -13.77
CA VAL A 15 -5.22 -11.89 -12.37
C VAL A 15 -4.92 -13.24 -11.73
N ILE A 16 -3.65 -13.49 -11.46
CA ILE A 16 -3.21 -14.69 -10.75
C ILE A 16 -3.16 -14.37 -9.26
N LYS A 17 -3.89 -15.14 -8.46
CA LYS A 17 -3.79 -15.05 -7.00
C LYS A 17 -2.41 -15.54 -6.55
N GLU A 18 -1.75 -14.78 -5.69
CA GLU A 18 -0.46 -15.15 -5.11
C GLU A 18 -0.66 -15.57 -3.64
N PRO A 19 -0.67 -16.88 -3.32
CA PRO A 19 -1.01 -17.35 -1.97
C PRO A 19 -0.07 -16.83 -0.88
N LEU A 20 1.20 -16.57 -1.22
CA LEU A 20 2.17 -16.00 -0.28
C LEU A 20 1.84 -14.55 0.09
N LYS A 21 1.35 -13.75 -0.86
CA LYS A 21 0.93 -12.37 -0.60
C LYS A 21 -0.36 -12.32 0.20
N GLU A 22 -1.31 -13.20 -0.10
CA GLU A 22 -2.54 -13.33 0.71
C GLU A 22 -2.21 -13.71 2.16
N LYS A 23 -1.31 -14.69 2.37
CA LYS A 23 -0.85 -15.06 3.72
C LYS A 23 -0.14 -13.92 4.44
N ALA A 24 0.73 -13.19 3.74
CA ALA A 24 1.43 -12.05 4.34
C ALA A 24 0.45 -10.94 4.74
N LEU A 25 -0.53 -10.63 3.88
CA LEU A 25 -1.58 -9.64 4.16
C LEU A 25 -2.47 -10.06 5.33
N ALA A 26 -2.91 -11.32 5.36
CA ALA A 26 -3.68 -11.89 6.46
C ALA A 26 -2.89 -11.88 7.78
N SER A 27 -1.56 -12.01 7.73
CA SER A 27 -0.71 -12.00 8.92
C SER A 27 -0.46 -10.62 9.52
N LEU A 28 -0.84 -9.53 8.83
CA LEU A 28 -0.65 -8.17 9.33
C LEU A 28 -1.46 -7.91 10.61
N LEU A 29 -2.63 -8.53 10.71
CA LEU A 29 -3.60 -8.29 11.77
C LEU A 29 -3.91 -9.60 12.48
N GLN A 30 -4.03 -9.53 13.80
CA GLN A 30 -4.51 -10.68 14.57
C GLN A 30 -6.02 -10.80 14.39
N ALA A 31 -6.45 -11.77 13.58
CA ALA A 31 -7.86 -12.15 13.45
C ALA A 31 -7.98 -13.68 13.54
N PRO A 32 -9.10 -14.20 14.09
CA PRO A 32 -9.25 -15.62 14.40
C PRO A 32 -9.38 -16.51 13.16
N PHE A 33 -9.84 -15.96 12.03
CA PHE A 33 -10.06 -16.70 10.79
C PHE A 33 -9.28 -16.08 9.62
N PHE A 34 -8.75 -16.93 8.73
CA PHE A 34 -7.92 -16.48 7.61
C PHE A 34 -8.65 -15.52 6.67
N GLU A 35 -9.90 -15.80 6.29
CA GLU A 35 -10.68 -14.96 5.36
C GLU A 35 -10.94 -13.57 5.94
N GLU A 36 -11.31 -13.51 7.22
CA GLU A 36 -11.49 -12.26 7.95
C GLU A 36 -10.18 -11.48 8.09
N ALA A 37 -9.08 -12.19 8.40
CA ALA A 37 -7.75 -11.61 8.48
C ALA A 37 -7.31 -11.01 7.14
N LEU A 38 -7.54 -11.75 6.04
CA LEU A 38 -7.22 -11.32 4.68
C LEU A 38 -8.04 -10.08 4.29
N GLN A 39 -9.34 -10.07 4.58
CA GLN A 39 -10.20 -8.94 4.31
C GLN A 39 -9.74 -7.69 5.06
N LYS A 40 -9.54 -7.79 6.38
CA LYS A 40 -9.08 -6.66 7.21
C LYS A 40 -7.69 -6.17 6.79
N GLY A 41 -6.80 -7.11 6.42
CA GLY A 41 -5.48 -6.79 5.90
C GLY A 41 -5.57 -5.98 4.60
N PHE A 42 -6.47 -6.37 3.69
CA PHE A 42 -6.74 -5.63 2.45
C PHE A 42 -7.29 -4.23 2.72
N GLU A 43 -8.31 -4.10 3.56
CA GLU A 43 -8.89 -2.79 3.93
C GLU A 43 -7.81 -1.86 4.52
N THR A 44 -6.95 -2.39 5.38
CA THR A 44 -5.84 -1.64 5.98
C THR A 44 -4.79 -1.21 4.95
N LEU A 45 -4.45 -2.11 4.02
CA LEU A 45 -3.51 -1.80 2.93
C LEU A 45 -4.11 -0.75 1.98
N GLU A 46 -5.38 -0.88 1.64
CA GLU A 46 -6.08 0.06 0.77
C GLU A 46 -6.09 1.47 1.36
N ASP A 47 -6.46 1.61 2.64
CA ASP A 47 -6.46 2.90 3.34
C ASP A 47 -5.07 3.51 3.44
N PHE A 48 -4.05 2.68 3.67
CA PHE A 48 -2.66 3.14 3.68
C PHE A 48 -2.22 3.64 2.30
N LEU A 49 -2.52 2.91 1.23
CA LEU A 49 -2.17 3.29 -0.13
C LEU A 49 -2.90 4.57 -0.55
N LYS A 50 -4.18 4.74 -0.20
CA LYS A 50 -4.92 5.99 -0.43
C LYS A 50 -4.22 7.18 0.22
N ALA A 51 -3.73 7.02 1.46
CA ALA A 51 -2.97 8.06 2.13
C ALA A 51 -1.64 8.36 1.41
N CYS A 52 -0.89 7.32 1.03
CA CYS A 52 0.39 7.43 0.32
C CYS A 52 0.25 8.15 -1.03
N PHE A 53 -0.80 7.85 -1.80
CA PHE A 53 -0.99 8.32 -3.18
C PHE A 53 -1.93 9.52 -3.31
N SER A 54 -2.35 10.14 -2.19
CA SER A 54 -3.27 11.30 -2.18
C SER A 54 -2.84 12.48 -3.05
N SER A 55 -1.52 12.68 -3.25
CA SER A 55 -1.00 13.64 -4.23
C SER A 55 0.26 13.09 -4.92
N PRO A 56 0.16 12.55 -6.15
CA PRO A 56 1.25 11.80 -6.81
C PRO A 56 2.57 12.55 -7.01
N ARG A 57 2.54 13.88 -7.08
CA ARG A 57 3.73 14.72 -7.30
C ARG A 57 4.46 15.10 -6.00
N LYS A 58 3.92 14.74 -4.84
CA LYS A 58 4.49 15.07 -3.53
C LYS A 58 5.24 13.86 -2.96
N THR A 59 6.15 14.15 -2.04
CA THR A 59 6.89 13.12 -1.31
C THR A 59 5.93 12.29 -0.46
N LEU A 60 6.29 11.04 -0.17
CA LEU A 60 5.53 10.14 0.68
C LEU A 60 5.23 10.79 2.04
N SER A 61 6.27 11.36 2.66
CA SER A 61 6.19 12.09 3.94
C SER A 61 5.18 13.24 3.90
N ASN A 62 5.14 14.02 2.83
CA ASN A 62 4.19 15.13 2.68
C ASN A 62 2.74 14.66 2.51
N ASN A 63 2.52 13.53 1.84
CA ASN A 63 1.20 12.94 1.70
C ASN A 63 0.71 12.39 3.05
N LEU A 64 1.54 11.61 3.74
CA LEU A 64 1.20 11.01 5.03
C LEU A 64 0.99 12.06 6.14
N LYS A 65 1.71 13.20 6.10
CA LYS A 65 1.49 14.32 7.03
C LYS A 65 0.07 14.89 6.98
N LYS A 66 -0.60 14.78 5.84
CA LYS A 66 -1.98 15.25 5.67
C LYS A 66 -3.01 14.21 6.09
N SER A 67 -2.62 12.94 6.21
CA SER A 67 -3.53 11.89 6.64
C SER A 67 -3.72 11.93 8.16
N VAL A 68 -4.97 11.88 8.61
CA VAL A 68 -5.31 11.80 10.04
C VAL A 68 -4.76 10.50 10.63
N SER A 69 -4.91 9.38 9.93
CA SER A 69 -4.55 8.05 10.43
C SER A 69 -3.05 7.74 10.45
N TYR A 70 -2.24 8.48 9.68
CA TYR A 70 -0.82 8.18 9.49
C TYR A 70 0.13 9.34 9.82
N ARG A 71 -0.39 10.52 10.19
CA ARG A 71 0.45 11.65 10.62
C ARG A 71 1.31 11.29 11.83
N GLU A 72 0.75 10.59 12.80
CA GLU A 72 1.47 10.20 14.03
C GLU A 72 2.50 9.09 13.79
N LYS A 73 2.40 8.39 12.65
CA LYS A 73 3.33 7.32 12.26
C LYS A 73 4.48 7.82 11.37
N LEU A 74 4.56 9.12 11.12
CA LEU A 74 5.54 9.70 10.20
C LEU A 74 6.99 9.40 10.59
N ASP A 75 7.33 9.53 11.87
CA ASP A 75 8.71 9.29 12.34
C ASP A 75 9.15 7.87 12.00
N LYS A 76 8.26 6.90 12.23
CA LYS A 76 8.47 5.50 11.89
C LYS A 76 8.58 5.25 10.39
N VAL A 77 7.88 6.01 9.55
CA VAL A 77 8.08 5.97 8.09
C VAL A 77 9.47 6.47 7.74
N LEU A 78 9.93 7.57 8.35
CA LEU A 78 11.27 8.11 8.11
C LEU A 78 12.37 7.13 8.57
N ASP A 79 12.16 6.46 9.71
CA ASP A 79 13.04 5.41 10.20
C ASP A 79 13.12 4.25 9.21
N PHE A 80 11.97 3.79 8.67
CA PHE A 80 11.94 2.76 7.63
C PHE A 80 12.72 3.19 6.38
N LEU A 81 12.52 4.44 5.92
CA LEU A 81 13.26 4.95 4.77
C LEU A 81 14.77 4.96 5.03
N ALA A 82 15.20 5.36 6.23
CA ALA A 82 16.60 5.32 6.61
C ALA A 82 17.16 3.88 6.60
N LEU A 83 16.42 2.91 7.15
CA LEU A 83 16.81 1.50 7.16
C LEU A 83 16.95 0.91 5.75
N GLU A 84 16.09 1.32 4.83
CA GLU A 84 16.12 0.89 3.42
C GLU A 84 17.04 1.75 2.54
N ASN A 85 17.85 2.65 3.13
CA ASN A 85 18.72 3.59 2.43
C ASN A 85 17.98 4.44 1.37
N GLN A 86 16.76 4.85 1.68
CA GLN A 86 15.93 5.69 0.82
C GLN A 86 15.94 7.16 1.29
N PRO A 87 15.93 8.13 0.34
CA PRO A 87 15.86 9.53 0.70
C PRO A 87 14.49 9.89 1.26
N THR A 88 14.43 10.83 2.21
CA THR A 88 13.17 11.34 2.78
C THR A 88 12.28 12.07 1.75
N SER A 89 12.85 12.44 0.61
CA SER A 89 12.18 13.06 -0.53
C SER A 89 11.53 12.06 -1.49
N VAL A 90 11.59 10.76 -1.22
CA VAL A 90 10.99 9.72 -2.06
C VAL A 90 9.49 9.94 -2.26
N ARG A 91 8.98 9.71 -3.46
CA ARG A 91 7.55 9.71 -3.77
C ARG A 91 6.95 8.32 -3.57
N ALA A 92 5.63 8.28 -3.41
CA ALA A 92 4.90 7.03 -3.26
C ALA A 92 5.19 6.03 -4.41
N SER A 93 5.22 6.50 -5.66
CA SER A 93 5.52 5.65 -6.83
C SER A 93 6.90 4.99 -6.83
N GLU A 94 7.81 5.41 -5.96
CA GLU A 94 9.19 4.93 -5.89
C GLU A 94 9.39 3.88 -4.77
N ILE A 95 8.37 3.65 -3.94
CA ILE A 95 8.39 2.61 -2.90
C ILE A 95 8.22 1.23 -3.54
N LYS A 96 9.17 0.34 -3.27
CA LYS A 96 9.21 -1.01 -3.87
C LYS A 96 8.23 -1.99 -3.24
N ASP A 97 8.04 -1.92 -1.92
CA ASP A 97 7.24 -2.88 -1.18
C ASP A 97 6.42 -2.18 -0.08
N TYR A 98 5.16 -1.95 -0.41
CA TYR A 98 4.19 -1.34 0.50
C TYR A 98 3.74 -2.27 1.61
N LEU A 99 3.78 -3.58 1.38
CA LEU A 99 3.39 -4.54 2.39
C LEU A 99 4.42 -4.56 3.51
N LYS A 100 5.71 -4.57 3.16
CA LYS A 100 6.81 -4.47 4.12
C LYS A 100 6.78 -3.16 4.92
N LEU A 101 6.53 -2.03 4.24
CA LEU A 101 6.41 -0.74 4.93
C LEU A 101 5.21 -0.74 5.89
N LEU A 102 4.04 -1.21 5.45
CA LEU A 102 2.87 -1.27 6.30
C LEU A 102 3.06 -2.19 7.49
N GLU A 103 3.65 -3.37 7.27
CA GLU A 103 4.02 -4.32 8.33
C GLU A 103 4.94 -3.66 9.37
N TYR A 104 5.98 -2.95 8.91
CA TYR A 104 6.87 -2.20 9.80
C TYR A 104 6.09 -1.19 10.64
N LEU A 105 5.16 -0.44 10.04
CA LEU A 105 4.34 0.53 10.75
C LEU A 105 3.41 -0.10 11.79
N LEU A 106 2.90 -1.30 11.57
CA LEU A 106 1.97 -1.98 12.47
C LEU A 106 2.67 -2.75 13.62
N LYS A 107 3.90 -3.24 13.41
CA LYS A 107 4.61 -4.13 14.36
C LYS A 107 5.42 -3.44 15.46
N GLY A 108 5.27 -2.12 15.64
CA GLY A 108 5.98 -1.37 16.68
C GLY A 108 5.20 -0.16 17.13
#